data_AF-A0A9F5IJL5-F1
#
_entry.id   AF-A0A9F5IJL5-F1
#
_cell.length_a   1.000
_cell.length_b   1.000
_cell.length_c   1.000
_cell.angle_alpha   90.00
_cell.angle_beta   90.00
_cell.angle_gamma   90.00
#
_symmetry.space_group_name_H-M   'P 1'
#
loop_
_entity.id
_entity.type
_entity.pdbx_description
1 polymer ?
#
loop_
_entity_poly.entity_id
_entity_poly.type
_entity_poly.pdbx_seq_one_letter_code
_entity_poly.pdbx_strand_id
1 'polypeptide(L)'
;MFSFHLFCRANVTVTDLEEVQDLLKMNIEKNQHLVSGSIQAKVLKWGEDVTDFLPAPDFILMADCIYYEESLEPLLKTLKDLAGLGTFILCCYEERTMGQNPEVEKRYFELLQRDFKLQKVPLDEHDEEYRSEDIHIFIIRRKKMTSQLMLIFQPARSASSKDQNSFKSFEKEFDNSTSHLGVLNLMLTFNWNAGI
;
A
#
# COMPACT_ATOMS: atom_id res chain seq x y z
N MET A 1 -15.02 10.35 -5.83
CA MET A 1 -13.91 11.30 -5.59
C MET A 1 -13.19 10.83 -4.34
N PHE A 2 -12.14 10.01 -4.48
CA PHE A 2 -11.26 9.67 -3.36
C PHE A 2 -10.75 10.97 -2.77
N SER A 3 -11.11 11.25 -1.53
CA SER A 3 -10.81 12.55 -0.92
C SER A 3 -9.34 12.59 -0.52
N PHE A 4 -8.46 12.94 -1.46
CA PHE A 4 -7.02 13.18 -1.22
C PHE A 4 -6.74 14.29 -0.19
N HIS A 5 -7.74 15.10 0.15
CA HIS A 5 -7.67 16.14 1.19
C HIS A 5 -7.32 15.58 2.59
N LEU A 6 -7.39 14.26 2.76
CA LEU A 6 -7.23 13.63 4.06
C LEU A 6 -5.76 13.37 4.46
N PHE A 7 -4.84 13.30 3.50
CA PHE A 7 -3.41 13.11 3.81
C PHE A 7 -2.69 14.40 4.23
N CYS A 8 -3.26 15.59 3.97
CA CYS A 8 -2.60 16.86 4.24
C CYS A 8 -2.24 17.09 5.73
N ARG A 9 -2.87 16.34 6.66
CA ARG A 9 -2.62 16.40 8.11
C ARG A 9 -2.04 15.11 8.69
N ALA A 10 -1.47 14.23 7.86
CA ALA A 10 -0.87 12.98 8.32
C ALA A 10 0.47 13.18 9.05
N ASN A 11 0.82 12.26 9.94
CA ASN A 11 2.17 11.97 10.39
C ASN A 11 2.81 11.00 9.41
N VAL A 12 3.72 11.49 8.60
CA VAL A 12 4.31 10.72 7.50
C VAL A 12 5.72 10.26 7.88
N THR A 13 6.00 8.98 7.73
CA THR A 13 7.36 8.45 7.69
C THR A 13 7.65 8.05 6.25
N VAL A 14 8.52 8.79 5.57
CA VAL A 14 9.00 8.44 4.23
C VAL A 14 10.22 7.56 4.35
N THR A 15 10.26 6.48 3.60
CA THR A 15 11.33 5.49 3.69
C THR A 15 11.86 5.05 2.36
N ASP A 16 13.16 4.81 2.35
CA ASP A 16 13.93 4.26 1.24
C ASP A 16 15.27 3.73 1.83
N LEU A 17 16.20 3.36 0.98
CA LEU A 17 17.56 2.95 1.32
C LEU A 17 18.37 4.11 1.94
N GLU A 18 19.51 3.78 2.55
CA GLU A 18 20.40 4.75 3.22
C GLU A 18 20.88 5.84 2.25
N GLU A 19 21.25 5.45 1.04
CA GLU A 19 21.76 6.34 -0.01
C GLU A 19 20.75 7.40 -0.48
N VAL A 20 19.45 7.19 -0.26
CA VAL A 20 18.38 8.12 -0.67
C VAL A 20 17.99 9.09 0.46
N GLN A 21 18.46 8.88 1.69
CA GLN A 21 18.01 9.64 2.87
C GLN A 21 18.27 11.15 2.76
N ASP A 22 19.41 11.56 2.20
CA ASP A 22 19.72 12.98 2.03
C ASP A 22 18.82 13.67 1.00
N LEU A 23 18.44 12.95 -0.05
CA LEU A 23 17.46 13.43 -1.03
C LEU A 23 16.07 13.59 -0.40
N LEU A 24 15.64 12.62 0.41
CA LEU A 24 14.37 12.68 1.14
C LEU A 24 14.35 13.89 2.08
N LYS A 25 15.40 14.09 2.88
CA LYS A 25 15.51 15.24 3.80
C LYS A 25 15.48 16.57 3.04
N MET A 26 16.21 16.69 1.93
CA MET A 26 16.18 17.89 1.10
C MET A 26 14.79 18.19 0.55
N ASN A 27 14.05 17.16 0.10
CA ASN A 27 12.69 17.32 -0.41
C ASN A 27 11.72 17.71 0.71
N ILE A 28 11.88 17.16 1.92
CA ILE A 28 11.13 17.56 3.10
C ILE A 28 11.36 19.05 3.40
N GLU A 29 12.62 19.48 3.52
CA GLU A 29 12.97 20.86 3.85
C GLU A 29 12.39 21.87 2.85
N LYS A 30 12.49 21.57 1.55
CA LYS A 30 11.94 22.43 0.48
C LYS A 30 10.43 22.58 0.55
N ASN A 31 9.72 21.52 0.98
CA ASN A 31 8.26 21.47 0.99
C ASN A 31 7.65 21.63 2.39
N GLN A 32 8.47 21.86 3.42
CA GLN A 32 8.03 21.95 4.82
C GLN A 32 6.90 22.97 5.02
N HIS A 33 6.90 24.04 4.24
CA HIS A 33 5.89 25.10 4.27
C HIS A 33 4.49 24.65 3.81
N LEU A 34 4.38 23.53 3.10
CA LEU A 34 3.11 22.93 2.64
C LEU A 34 2.60 21.86 3.61
N VAL A 35 3.43 21.41 4.55
CA VAL A 35 3.11 20.32 5.47
C VAL A 35 2.25 20.85 6.62
N SER A 36 0.99 20.39 6.71
CA SER A 36 0.12 20.70 7.86
C SER A 36 0.13 19.63 8.96
N GLY A 37 0.73 18.46 8.70
CA GLY A 37 0.95 17.39 9.66
C GLY A 37 2.42 17.33 10.12
N SER A 38 2.98 16.12 10.18
CA SER A 38 4.43 15.94 10.34
C SER A 38 5.00 15.03 9.27
N ILE A 39 6.29 15.18 8.97
CA ILE A 39 7.00 14.31 8.02
C ILE A 39 8.41 14.08 8.53
N GLN A 40 8.88 12.84 8.43
CA GLN A 40 10.26 12.45 8.74
C GLN A 40 10.75 11.42 7.72
N ALA A 41 12.06 11.41 7.46
CA ALA A 41 12.72 10.37 6.69
C ALA A 41 13.32 9.31 7.61
N LYS A 42 13.15 8.03 7.28
CA LYS A 42 13.81 6.90 7.96
C LYS A 42 14.28 5.87 6.93
N VAL A 43 15.32 5.14 7.29
CA VAL A 43 15.82 4.03 6.47
C VAL A 43 14.93 2.83 6.65
N LEU A 44 14.45 2.25 5.55
CA LEU A 44 13.80 0.94 5.56
C LEU A 44 14.29 0.16 4.34
N LYS A 45 15.16 -0.80 4.58
CA LYS A 45 15.48 -1.81 3.57
C LYS A 45 14.49 -2.96 3.70
N TRP A 46 13.82 -3.30 2.59
CA TRP A 46 12.81 -4.34 2.60
C TRP A 46 13.39 -5.68 3.04
N GLY A 47 12.59 -6.41 3.83
CA GLY A 47 12.92 -7.72 4.39
C GLY A 47 13.58 -7.63 5.77
N GLU A 48 14.05 -6.46 6.19
CA GLU A 48 14.72 -6.27 7.47
C GLU A 48 13.72 -6.05 8.64
N ASP A 49 14.24 -5.66 9.80
CA ASP A 49 13.45 -5.42 11.00
C ASP A 49 12.61 -4.13 10.88
N VAL A 50 11.36 -4.19 11.33
CA VAL A 50 10.42 -3.07 11.22
C VAL A 50 9.98 -2.50 12.57
N THR A 51 10.66 -2.88 13.66
CA THR A 51 10.23 -2.54 15.03
C THR A 51 10.13 -1.03 15.24
N ASP A 52 11.02 -0.25 14.62
CA ASP A 52 11.06 1.21 14.69
C ASP A 52 9.89 1.93 13.98
N PHE A 53 9.05 1.17 13.28
CA PHE A 53 7.86 1.63 12.57
C PHE A 53 6.56 1.18 13.23
N LEU A 54 6.65 0.52 14.38
CA LEU A 54 5.49 0.12 15.17
C LEU A 54 5.00 1.26 16.09
N PRO A 55 3.69 1.35 16.40
CA PRO A 55 2.61 0.42 16.01
C PRO A 55 2.28 0.48 14.51
N ALA A 56 1.57 -0.54 14.01
CA ALA A 56 1.18 -0.64 12.61
C ALA A 56 0.54 0.67 12.10
N PRO A 57 0.99 1.21 10.95
CA PRO A 57 0.44 2.44 10.41
C PRO A 57 -1.01 2.25 9.95
N ASP A 58 -1.75 3.34 9.89
CA ASP A 58 -3.10 3.35 9.32
C ASP A 58 -3.04 3.10 7.81
N PHE A 59 -2.04 3.70 7.17
CA PHE A 59 -1.82 3.62 5.73
C PHE A 59 -0.36 3.32 5.37
N ILE A 60 -0.18 2.44 4.38
CA ILE A 60 1.09 2.24 3.69
C ILE A 60 0.85 2.63 2.23
N LEU A 61 1.65 3.53 1.69
CA LEU A 61 1.61 3.88 0.27
C LEU A 61 2.88 3.36 -0.40
N MET A 62 2.69 2.72 -1.55
CA MET A 62 3.77 2.27 -2.41
C MET A 62 3.49 2.83 -3.80
N ALA A 63 4.49 3.47 -4.39
CA ALA A 63 4.44 3.95 -5.75
C ALA A 63 5.61 3.32 -6.52
N ASP A 64 5.27 2.58 -7.57
CA ASP A 64 6.20 1.96 -8.51
C ASP A 64 7.28 1.07 -7.86
N CYS A 65 6.87 0.25 -6.88
CA CYS A 65 7.75 -0.64 -6.13
C CYS A 65 7.84 -2.07 -6.69
N ILE A 66 7.19 -2.38 -7.82
CA ILE A 66 7.08 -3.73 -8.40
C ILE A 66 7.86 -3.77 -9.72
N TYR A 67 9.12 -4.21 -9.68
CA TYR A 67 9.99 -4.16 -10.87
C TYR A 67 11.18 -5.15 -10.85
N TYR A 68 11.67 -5.55 -9.68
CA TYR A 68 12.71 -6.58 -9.54
C TYR A 68 12.21 -7.82 -8.82
N GLU A 69 12.45 -9.01 -9.40
CA GLU A 69 12.07 -10.31 -8.83
C GLU A 69 12.69 -10.50 -7.43
N GLU A 70 13.95 -10.12 -7.25
CA GLU A 70 14.70 -10.27 -6.00
C GLU A 70 14.12 -9.42 -4.87
N SER A 71 13.36 -8.37 -5.20
CA SER A 71 12.75 -7.47 -4.23
C SER A 71 11.35 -7.91 -3.80
N LEU A 72 10.72 -8.86 -4.50
CA LEU A 72 9.33 -9.26 -4.23
C LEU A 72 9.15 -9.87 -2.84
N GLU A 73 9.93 -10.89 -2.50
CA GLU A 73 9.82 -11.54 -1.20
C GLU A 73 10.19 -10.61 -0.02
N PRO A 74 11.28 -9.84 -0.08
CA PRO A 74 11.59 -8.83 0.94
C PRO A 74 10.47 -7.78 1.11
N LEU A 75 9.91 -7.26 0.00
CA LEU A 75 8.81 -6.30 0.03
C LEU A 75 7.58 -6.89 0.71
N LEU A 76 7.18 -8.09 0.30
CA LEU A 76 6.01 -8.76 0.87
C LEU A 76 6.19 -9.12 2.35
N LYS A 77 7.39 -9.52 2.76
CA LYS A 77 7.72 -9.70 4.19
C LYS A 77 7.51 -8.40 4.95
N THR A 78 8.06 -7.29 4.45
CA THR A 78 7.93 -5.96 5.07
C THR A 78 6.48 -5.55 5.23
N LEU A 79 5.65 -5.74 4.19
CA LEU A 79 4.22 -5.46 4.26
C LEU A 79 3.50 -6.31 5.30
N LYS A 80 3.87 -7.59 5.46
CA LYS A 80 3.27 -8.46 6.49
C LYS A 80 3.64 -8.05 7.91
N ASP A 81 4.88 -7.61 8.09
CA ASP A 81 5.42 -7.24 9.38
C ASP A 81 4.88 -5.86 9.82
N LEU A 82 4.70 -4.93 8.89
CA LEU A 82 4.11 -3.60 9.15
C LEU A 82 2.58 -3.62 9.24
N ALA A 83 1.90 -4.33 8.33
CA ALA A 83 0.45 -4.18 8.18
C ALA A 83 -0.34 -4.92 9.27
N GLY A 84 -1.07 -4.15 10.07
CA GLY A 84 -2.10 -4.64 10.97
C GLY A 84 -3.39 -5.00 10.22
N LEU A 85 -4.39 -5.51 10.96
CA LEU A 85 -5.72 -5.78 10.39
C LEU A 85 -6.49 -4.51 10.01
N GLY A 86 -6.14 -3.37 10.62
CA GLY A 86 -6.68 -2.05 10.34
C GLY A 86 -5.95 -1.29 9.24
N THR A 87 -4.74 -1.71 8.86
CA THR A 87 -3.91 -1.01 7.87
C THR A 87 -4.49 -1.15 6.47
N PHE A 88 -4.53 -0.05 5.74
CA PHE A 88 -4.78 -0.03 4.30
C PHE A 88 -3.48 0.20 3.55
N ILE A 89 -3.20 -0.62 2.55
CA ILE A 89 -2.05 -0.44 1.67
C ILE A 89 -2.58 0.06 0.33
N LEU A 90 -2.13 1.23 -0.12
CA LEU A 90 -2.37 1.72 -1.48
C LEU A 90 -1.12 1.45 -2.31
N CYS A 91 -1.27 0.61 -3.33
CA CYS A 91 -0.22 0.24 -4.24
C CYS A 91 -0.54 0.82 -5.61
N CYS A 92 0.27 1.78 -6.05
CA CYS A 92 0.23 2.33 -7.40
C CYS A 92 1.45 1.82 -8.16
N TYR A 93 1.28 1.33 -9.39
CA TYR A 93 2.41 0.97 -10.27
C TYR A 93 2.02 1.15 -11.73
N GLU A 94 3.04 1.26 -12.58
CA GLU A 94 2.92 1.27 -14.04
C GLU A 94 3.10 -0.17 -14.55
N GLU A 95 2.14 -0.69 -15.31
CA GLU A 95 2.24 -1.98 -16.01
C GLU A 95 3.29 -1.90 -17.11
N ARG A 96 4.27 -2.80 -17.04
CA ARG A 96 5.36 -2.87 -18.01
C ARG A 96 5.33 -4.18 -18.74
N THR A 97 5.16 -4.12 -20.06
CA THR A 97 5.01 -5.31 -20.91
C THR A 97 6.32 -5.83 -21.49
N MET A 98 7.44 -5.13 -21.24
CA MET A 98 8.76 -5.45 -21.79
C MET A 98 9.62 -6.26 -20.81
N GLY A 99 10.49 -7.12 -21.34
CA GLY A 99 11.48 -7.85 -20.55
C GLY A 99 10.83 -8.89 -19.64
N GLN A 100 11.28 -8.93 -18.38
CA GLN A 100 10.77 -9.87 -17.35
C GLN A 100 9.65 -9.27 -16.49
N ASN A 101 9.22 -8.03 -16.77
CA ASN A 101 8.24 -7.33 -15.96
C ASN A 101 6.88 -8.06 -15.85
N PRO A 102 6.32 -8.64 -16.94
CA PRO A 102 5.06 -9.38 -16.84
C PRO A 102 5.14 -10.56 -15.86
N GLU A 103 6.27 -11.27 -15.85
CA GLU A 103 6.51 -12.40 -14.95
C GLU A 103 6.67 -11.93 -13.49
N VAL A 104 7.42 -10.86 -13.27
CA VAL A 104 7.62 -10.25 -11.94
C VAL A 104 6.29 -9.76 -11.36
N GLU A 105 5.47 -9.09 -12.17
CA GLU A 105 4.16 -8.60 -11.76
C GLU A 105 3.22 -9.76 -11.41
N LYS A 106 3.13 -10.76 -12.29
CA LYS A 106 2.32 -11.95 -12.02
C LYS A 106 2.75 -12.64 -10.73
N ARG A 107 4.07 -12.80 -10.54
CA ARG A 107 4.65 -13.42 -9.35
C ARG A 107 4.35 -12.63 -8.09
N TYR A 108 4.44 -11.30 -8.15
CA TYR A 108 4.08 -10.41 -7.05
C TYR A 108 2.64 -10.65 -6.59
N PHE A 109 1.67 -10.63 -7.51
CA PHE A 109 0.26 -10.83 -7.17
C PHE A 109 -0.03 -12.24 -6.64
N GLU A 110 0.61 -13.28 -7.19
CA GLU A 110 0.49 -14.65 -6.69
C GLU A 110 0.96 -14.78 -5.23
N LEU A 111 2.08 -14.14 -4.88
CA LEU A 111 2.62 -14.14 -3.54
C LEU A 111 1.81 -13.26 -2.58
N LEU A 112 1.41 -12.07 -3.03
CA LEU A 112 0.61 -11.10 -2.25
C LEU A 112 -0.72 -11.71 -1.81
N GLN A 113 -1.40 -12.41 -2.71
CA GLN A 113 -2.71 -13.01 -2.45
C GLN A 113 -2.70 -14.11 -1.37
N ARG A 114 -1.54 -14.60 -0.94
CA ARG A 114 -1.47 -15.60 0.15
C ARG A 114 -1.95 -15.02 1.47
N ASP A 115 -1.58 -13.77 1.75
CA ASP A 115 -1.79 -13.13 3.05
C ASP A 115 -2.68 -11.89 2.96
N PHE A 116 -2.88 -11.36 1.75
CA PHE A 116 -3.64 -10.14 1.52
C PHE A 116 -4.83 -10.37 0.57
N LYS A 117 -5.86 -9.54 0.75
CA LYS A 117 -6.91 -9.29 -0.25
C LYS A 117 -6.59 -7.97 -0.94
N LEU A 118 -6.88 -7.87 -2.22
CA LEU A 118 -6.64 -6.67 -3.02
C LEU A 118 -7.88 -6.34 -3.87
N GLN A 119 -8.03 -5.06 -4.18
CA GLN A 119 -9.10 -4.52 -5.00
C GLN A 119 -8.50 -3.46 -5.91
N LYS A 120 -8.70 -3.61 -7.23
CA LYS A 120 -8.32 -2.60 -8.20
C LYS A 120 -9.26 -1.41 -8.08
N VAL A 121 -8.69 -0.21 -8.06
CA VAL A 121 -9.43 1.05 -8.13
C VAL A 121 -9.77 1.33 -9.60
N PRO A 122 -11.06 1.53 -9.95
CA PRO A 122 -11.47 1.90 -11.30
C PRO A 122 -10.79 3.17 -11.82
N LEU A 123 -10.47 3.22 -13.12
CA LEU A 123 -9.75 4.34 -13.76
C LEU A 123 -10.55 5.66 -13.73
N ASP A 124 -11.87 5.58 -13.68
CA ASP A 124 -12.78 6.73 -13.53
C ASP A 124 -12.79 7.31 -12.11
N GLU A 125 -12.21 6.60 -11.14
CA GLU A 125 -11.99 7.11 -9.78
C GLU A 125 -10.57 7.68 -9.57
N HIS A 126 -9.68 7.53 -10.55
CA HIS A 126 -8.39 8.22 -10.57
C HIS A 126 -8.60 9.72 -10.84
N ASP A 127 -7.53 10.50 -10.71
CA ASP A 127 -7.55 11.90 -11.13
C ASP A 127 -7.90 12.02 -12.62
N GLU A 128 -8.70 13.02 -12.99
CA GLU A 128 -9.20 13.18 -14.36
C GLU A 128 -8.05 13.45 -15.36
N GLU A 129 -7.04 14.20 -14.92
CA GLU A 129 -5.87 14.60 -15.71
C GLU A 129 -4.69 13.65 -15.47
N TYR A 130 -4.41 13.29 -14.22
CA TYR A 130 -3.24 12.50 -13.83
C TYR A 130 -3.54 11.00 -13.73
N ARG A 131 -3.93 10.38 -14.85
CA ARG A 131 -4.19 8.94 -14.97
C ARG A 131 -3.72 8.36 -16.29
N SER A 132 -3.52 7.04 -16.32
CA SER A 132 -3.19 6.27 -17.52
C SER A 132 -3.85 4.89 -17.45
N GLU A 133 -4.17 4.29 -18.59
CA GLU A 133 -4.64 2.90 -18.67
C GLU A 133 -3.58 1.90 -18.19
N ASP A 134 -2.30 2.28 -18.33
CA ASP A 134 -1.15 1.49 -17.90
C ASP A 134 -0.80 1.72 -16.41
N ILE A 135 -1.45 2.67 -15.71
CA ILE A 135 -1.20 2.93 -14.29
C ILE A 135 -2.34 2.32 -13.47
N HIS A 136 -1.99 1.36 -12.61
CA HIS A 136 -2.96 0.66 -11.79
C HIS A 136 -2.81 1.04 -10.32
N ILE A 137 -3.95 1.31 -9.68
CA ILE A 137 -4.03 1.54 -8.24
C ILE A 137 -4.79 0.36 -7.61
N PHE A 138 -4.21 -0.24 -6.58
CA PHE A 138 -4.81 -1.29 -5.79
C PHE A 138 -4.91 -0.88 -4.33
N ILE A 139 -6.07 -1.14 -3.72
CA ILE A 139 -6.21 -1.11 -2.27
C ILE A 139 -6.07 -2.53 -1.73
N ILE A 140 -5.11 -2.73 -0.84
CA ILE A 140 -4.69 -4.03 -0.33
C ILE A 140 -4.88 -4.06 1.19
N ARG A 141 -5.33 -5.20 1.72
CA ARG A 141 -5.52 -5.42 3.16
C ARG A 141 -5.15 -6.82 3.59
N ARG A 142 -4.62 -6.93 4.81
CA ARG A 142 -4.29 -8.22 5.41
C ARG A 142 -5.54 -9.07 5.59
N LYS A 143 -5.46 -10.35 5.22
CA LYS A 143 -6.50 -11.34 5.51
C LYS A 143 -6.56 -11.59 7.01
N LYS A 144 -7.77 -11.70 7.56
CA LYS A 144 -7.94 -12.21 8.92
C LYS A 144 -7.51 -13.68 8.91
N MET A 145 -6.59 -14.04 9.80
CA MET A 145 -6.23 -15.44 9.99
C MET A 145 -7.46 -16.17 10.50
N THR A 146 -8.11 -16.95 9.64
CA THR A 146 -9.17 -17.86 10.07
C THR A 146 -8.50 -19.00 10.82
N SER A 147 -8.59 -18.98 12.16
CA SER A 147 -8.20 -20.12 12.98
C SER A 147 -8.89 -21.36 12.41
N GLN A 148 -8.14 -22.41 12.10
CA GLN A 148 -8.67 -23.66 11.56
C GLN A 148 -9.73 -24.29 12.48
N LEU A 149 -9.77 -23.90 13.77
CA LEU A 149 -10.85 -24.21 14.71
C LEU A 149 -12.22 -23.59 14.39
N MET A 150 -12.32 -22.47 13.65
CA MET A 150 -13.61 -21.84 13.31
C MET A 150 -14.31 -22.48 12.10
N LEU A 151 -13.60 -23.27 11.28
CA LEU A 151 -14.16 -23.85 10.05
C LEU A 151 -15.00 -25.11 10.29
N ILE A 152 -15.03 -25.65 11.51
CA ILE A 152 -15.80 -26.86 11.85
C ILE A 152 -17.31 -26.54 12.04
N PHE A 153 -17.71 -25.26 12.15
CA PHE A 153 -19.07 -24.87 12.53
C PHE A 153 -19.87 -24.03 11.53
N GLN A 154 -19.46 -23.89 10.26
CA GLN A 154 -20.28 -23.14 9.29
C GLN A 154 -20.95 -24.06 8.26
N PRO A 155 -22.29 -24.04 8.13
CA PRO A 155 -22.97 -24.75 7.06
C PRO A 155 -22.68 -24.06 5.73
N ALA A 156 -22.48 -24.88 4.69
CA ALA A 156 -22.17 -24.46 3.34
C ALA A 156 -23.23 -23.46 2.82
N ARG A 157 -22.84 -22.21 2.57
CA ARG A 157 -23.65 -21.26 1.79
C ARG A 157 -23.16 -21.21 0.36
N SER A 158 -24.09 -21.53 -0.54
CA SER A 158 -24.00 -21.43 -2.00
C SER A 158 -23.41 -20.09 -2.46
N ALA A 159 -22.56 -20.16 -3.48
CA ALA A 159 -21.99 -19.01 -4.15
C ALA A 159 -23.02 -18.39 -5.11
N SER A 160 -23.44 -17.15 -4.85
CA SER A 160 -23.87 -16.21 -5.89
C SER A 160 -23.67 -14.75 -5.40
N SER A 161 -23.34 -13.86 -6.35
CA SER A 161 -23.21 -12.38 -6.22
C SER A 161 -22.26 -11.80 -5.15
N LYS A 162 -21.07 -12.38 -4.93
CA LYS A 162 -20.15 -11.93 -3.85
C LYS A 162 -19.26 -10.72 -4.18
N ASP A 163 -18.94 -10.46 -5.44
CA ASP A 163 -17.86 -9.51 -5.76
C ASP A 163 -18.25 -8.02 -5.64
N GLN A 164 -19.43 -7.61 -6.14
CA GLN A 164 -19.88 -6.21 -6.02
C GLN A 164 -20.21 -5.80 -4.58
N ASN A 165 -20.73 -6.73 -3.77
CA ASN A 165 -20.99 -6.48 -2.35
C ASN A 165 -19.69 -6.39 -1.55
N SER A 166 -18.66 -7.16 -1.94
CA SER A 166 -17.33 -7.06 -1.32
C SER A 166 -16.68 -5.71 -1.62
N PHE A 167 -16.79 -5.22 -2.86
CA PHE A 167 -16.25 -3.92 -3.29
C PHE A 167 -16.82 -2.77 -2.47
N LYS A 168 -18.16 -2.63 -2.44
CA LYS A 168 -18.82 -1.55 -1.68
C LYS A 168 -18.56 -1.60 -0.17
N SER A 169 -18.43 -2.81 0.38
CA SER A 169 -18.06 -2.98 1.80
C SER A 169 -16.64 -2.51 2.06
N PHE A 170 -15.72 -2.81 1.14
CA PHE A 170 -14.31 -2.44 1.26
C PHE A 170 -14.11 -0.93 1.11
N GLU A 171 -14.77 -0.31 0.14
CA GLU A 171 -14.80 1.15 -0.03
C GLU A 171 -15.36 1.84 1.20
N LYS A 172 -16.51 1.38 1.70
CA LYS A 172 -17.11 1.97 2.91
C LYS A 172 -16.18 1.86 4.12
N GLU A 173 -15.43 0.78 4.25
CA GLU A 173 -14.41 0.66 5.30
C GLU A 173 -13.25 1.64 5.10
N PHE A 174 -12.77 1.81 3.86
CA PHE A 174 -11.72 2.78 3.52
C PHE A 174 -12.19 4.24 3.78
N ASP A 175 -13.39 4.59 3.32
CA ASP A 175 -14.00 5.91 3.52
C ASP A 175 -14.29 6.20 5.00
N ASN A 176 -14.71 5.20 5.78
CA ASN A 176 -14.88 5.36 7.23
C ASN A 176 -13.53 5.57 7.93
N SER A 177 -12.50 4.84 7.53
CA SER A 177 -11.15 4.99 8.09
C SER A 177 -10.55 6.36 7.77
N THR A 178 -10.85 6.91 6.59
CA THR A 178 -10.41 8.25 6.25
C THR A 178 -11.28 9.32 6.93
N SER A 179 -12.60 9.16 7.05
CA SER A 179 -13.47 10.20 7.63
C SER A 179 -13.39 10.41 9.16
N HIS A 180 -12.91 9.42 9.93
CA HIS A 180 -12.98 9.45 11.40
C HIS A 180 -11.66 9.67 12.14
N LEU A 181 -10.53 9.76 11.45
CA LEU A 181 -9.23 9.83 12.09
C LEU A 181 -8.68 11.25 12.13
N GLY A 182 -8.08 11.59 13.28
CA GLY A 182 -7.13 12.69 13.39
C GLY A 182 -5.87 12.41 12.56
N VAL A 183 -4.73 12.92 13.01
CA VAL A 183 -3.43 12.76 12.34
C VAL A 183 -3.16 11.28 12.01
N LEU A 184 -3.14 10.92 10.72
CA LEU A 184 -2.93 9.56 10.21
C LEU A 184 -1.46 9.18 10.19
N ASN A 185 -1.08 7.96 10.56
CA ASN A 185 0.30 7.49 10.34
C ASN A 185 0.44 6.88 8.94
N LEU A 186 1.26 7.53 8.11
CA LEU A 186 1.47 7.18 6.70
C LEU A 186 2.91 6.70 6.51
N MET A 187 3.08 5.56 5.87
CA MET A 187 4.40 5.11 5.43
C MET A 187 4.51 5.15 3.93
N LEU A 188 5.41 5.98 3.39
CA LEU A 188 5.73 5.97 1.96
C LEU A 188 6.96 5.10 1.76
N THR A 189 6.85 4.06 0.93
CA THR A 189 8.03 3.32 0.49
C THR A 189 8.28 3.56 -0.98
N PHE A 190 9.53 3.88 -1.28
CA PHE A 190 10.08 3.93 -2.63
C PHE A 190 11.31 3.03 -2.68
N ASN A 191 11.76 2.70 -3.88
CA ASN A 191 13.11 2.20 -4.11
C ASN A 191 13.63 2.94 -5.32
N TRP A 192 14.35 4.04 -5.07
CA TRP A 192 14.99 4.81 -6.13
C TRP A 192 16.25 4.07 -6.62
N ASN A 193 16.07 2.95 -7.33
CA ASN A 193 17.13 2.29 -8.09
C ASN A 193 16.89 2.34 -9.61
N ALA A 194 16.11 3.32 -10.09
CA ALA A 194 16.11 3.70 -11.49
C ALA A 194 17.11 4.85 -11.66
N GLY A 195 18.29 4.51 -12.17
CA GLY A 195 19.36 5.47 -12.47
C GLY A 195 18.85 6.64 -13.31
N ILE A 196 19.23 7.84 -12.86
CA ILE A 196 19.41 9.01 -13.72
C ILE A 196 20.78 8.89 -14.37
#